data_AF-A0A0C3RR42-F1
#
_entry.id   AF-A0A0C3RR42-F1
#
_cell.length_a   1.000
_cell.length_b   1.000
_cell.length_c   1.000
_cell.angle_alpha   90.00
_cell.angle_beta   90.00
_cell.angle_gamma   90.00
#
_symmetry.space_group_name_H-M   'P 1'
#
loop_
_entity.id
_entity.type
_entity.pdbx_description
1 polymer ?
#
loop_
_entity_poly.entity_id
_entity_poly.type
_entity_poly.pdbx_seq_one_letter_code
_entity_poly.pdbx_strand_id
1 'polypeptide(L)'
;MATPTPQILRVLWEEVEVSYTDVALDVLSLYEFVITIGDEARVVWKRPWTMSSILFLSNRWIGMVGMNIVGVTPLTPEPPRAEFSVYSI
;
A
#
# COMPACT_ATOMS: atom_id res chain seq x y z
N MET A 1 -4.14 -19.70 33.79
CA MET A 1 -3.47 -18.98 32.69
C MET A 1 -2.90 -20.06 31.76
N ALA A 2 -3.58 -20.38 30.66
CA ALA A 2 -3.13 -21.44 29.76
C ALA A 2 -1.89 -20.95 29.00
N THR A 3 -0.77 -21.66 29.12
CA THR A 3 0.43 -21.38 28.32
C THR A 3 0.15 -21.72 26.86
N PRO A 4 0.38 -20.79 25.93
CA PRO A 4 0.17 -21.06 24.51
C PRO A 4 1.13 -22.15 24.03
N THR A 5 0.59 -23.10 23.27
CA THR A 5 1.37 -24.17 22.63
C THR A 5 2.43 -23.55 21.70
N PRO A 6 3.69 -24.02 21.70
CA PRO A 6 4.79 -23.42 20.93
C PRO A 6 4.53 -23.32 19.41
N GLN A 7 3.63 -24.15 18.87
CA GLN A 7 3.22 -24.08 17.47
C GLN A 7 2.43 -22.80 17.15
N ILE A 8 1.54 -22.38 18.05
CA ILE A 8 0.70 -21.18 17.87
C ILE A 8 1.57 -19.92 17.86
N LEU A 9 2.60 -19.88 18.72
CA LEU A 9 3.54 -18.76 18.75
C LEU A 9 4.27 -18.60 17.42
N ARG A 10 4.72 -19.71 16.79
CA ARG A 10 5.40 -19.65 15.49
C ARG A 10 4.52 -19.08 14.39
N VAL A 11 3.30 -19.57 14.29
CA VAL A 11 2.32 -19.05 13.32
C VAL A 11 2.07 -17.56 13.57
N LEU A 12 1.89 -17.14 14.83
CA LEU A 12 1.70 -15.73 15.15
C LEU A 12 2.90 -14.87 14.75
N TRP A 13 4.14 -15.33 14.98
CA TRP A 13 5.34 -14.58 14.58
C TRP A 13 5.48 -14.48 13.06
N GLU A 14 5.18 -15.56 12.33
CA GLU A 14 5.20 -15.56 10.86
C GLU A 14 4.18 -14.57 10.28
N GLU A 15 2.94 -14.58 10.79
CA GLU A 15 1.89 -13.65 10.36
C GLU A 15 2.24 -12.19 10.67
N VAL A 16 2.84 -11.94 11.85
CA VAL A 16 3.24 -10.60 12.28
C VAL A 16 4.42 -10.07 11.44
N GLU A 17 5.43 -10.91 11.18
CA GLU A 17 6.63 -10.52 10.40
C GLU A 17 6.28 -10.17 8.95
N VAL A 18 5.39 -10.93 8.33
CA VAL A 18 4.90 -10.66 6.96
C VAL A 18 4.21 -9.30 6.91
N SER A 19 3.32 -9.02 7.88
CA SER A 19 2.59 -7.75 7.93
C SER A 19 3.51 -6.52 8.06
N TYR A 20 4.55 -6.58 8.90
CA TYR A 20 5.49 -5.45 9.03
C TYR A 20 6.34 -5.25 7.78
N THR A 21 6.74 -6.34 7.12
CA THR A 21 7.57 -6.28 5.92
C THR A 21 6.79 -5.68 4.76
N ASP A 22 5.53 -6.07 4.58
CA ASP A 22 4.66 -5.52 3.54
C ASP A 22 4.44 -4.02 3.72
N VAL A 23 4.11 -3.57 4.93
CA VAL A 23 3.94 -2.14 5.24
C VAL A 23 5.24 -1.35 5.02
N ALA A 24 6.40 -1.92 5.38
CA ALA A 24 7.69 -1.27 5.16
C ALA A 24 8.01 -1.12 3.65
N LEU A 25 7.70 -2.15 2.85
CA LEU A 25 7.87 -2.12 1.40
C LEU A 25 6.93 -1.11 0.72
N ASP A 26 5.69 -1.01 1.17
CA ASP A 26 4.74 -0.02 0.68
C ASP A 26 5.21 1.41 0.97
N VAL A 27 5.62 1.68 2.22
CA VAL A 27 6.14 3.00 2.61
C VAL A 27 7.39 3.36 1.79
N LEU A 28 8.28 2.39 1.57
CA LEU A 28 9.47 2.59 0.73
C LEU A 28 9.08 2.87 -0.74
N SER A 29 8.13 2.11 -1.29
CA SER A 29 7.63 2.28 -2.65
C SER A 29 7.00 3.66 -2.85
N LEU A 30 6.17 4.10 -1.90
CA LEU A 30 5.59 5.45 -1.89
C LEU A 30 6.65 6.54 -1.80
N TYR A 31 7.64 6.36 -0.92
CA TYR A 31 8.73 7.32 -0.78
C TYR A 31 9.50 7.46 -2.09
N GLU A 32 9.92 6.34 -2.69
CA GLU A 32 10.60 6.33 -3.98
C GLU A 32 9.75 7.00 -5.05
N PHE A 33 8.44 6.75 -5.06
CA PHE A 33 7.52 7.38 -5.99
C PHE A 33 7.51 8.91 -5.87
N VAL A 34 7.36 9.42 -4.64
CA VAL A 34 7.26 10.87 -4.37
C VAL A 34 8.54 11.59 -4.79
N ILE A 35 9.72 11.00 -4.58
CA ILE A 35 10.98 11.65 -4.95
C ILE A 35 11.22 11.64 -6.47
N THR A 36 10.77 10.59 -7.18
CA THR A 36 11.08 10.44 -8.62
C THR A 36 9.99 10.98 -9.55
N ILE A 37 8.76 11.22 -9.08
CA ILE A 37 7.69 11.75 -9.94
C ILE A 37 8.03 13.13 -10.53
N GLY A 38 8.78 13.96 -9.80
CA GLY A 38 9.22 15.27 -10.28
C GLY A 38 10.18 15.17 -11.47
N ASP A 39 11.08 14.18 -11.45
CA ASP A 39 12.01 13.92 -12.55
C ASP A 39 11.32 13.20 -13.71
N GLU A 40 10.40 12.28 -13.42
CA GLU A 40 9.57 11.64 -14.44
C GLU A 40 8.72 12.65 -15.20
N ALA A 41 8.06 13.58 -14.50
CA ALA A 41 7.30 14.65 -15.14
C ALA A 41 8.19 15.53 -16.03
N ARG A 42 9.43 15.79 -15.61
CA ARG A 42 10.39 16.59 -16.39
C ARG A 42 10.94 15.86 -17.61
N VAL A 43 11.21 14.56 -17.50
CA VAL A 43 11.90 13.78 -18.55
C VAL A 43 10.92 13.06 -19.47
N VAL A 44 9.87 12.47 -18.92
CA VAL A 44 8.91 11.64 -19.66
C VAL A 44 7.78 12.49 -20.22
N TRP A 45 7.18 13.39 -19.44
CA TRP A 45 6.01 14.16 -19.91
C TRP A 45 6.38 15.29 -20.87
N LYS A 46 7.63 15.77 -20.86
CA LYS A 46 8.12 16.75 -21.85
C LYS A 46 8.58 16.12 -23.17
N ARG A 47 8.79 14.81 -23.22
CA ARG A 47 9.16 14.10 -24.45
C ARG A 47 7.90 13.69 -25.21
N PRO A 48 7.99 13.47 -26.54
CA PRO A 48 6.86 12.91 -27.28
C PRO A 48 6.46 11.57 -26.65
N TRP A 49 5.17 11.40 -26.37
CA TRP A 49 4.62 10.21 -25.73
C TRP A 49 4.86 9.00 -26.63
N THR A 50 5.91 8.24 -26.34
CA THR A 50 6.19 6.96 -27.00
C THR A 50 5.43 5.84 -26.30
N MET A 51 5.19 4.73 -27.00
CA MET A 51 4.60 3.53 -26.38
C MET A 51 5.40 3.04 -25.17
N SER A 52 6.74 3.18 -25.20
CA SER A 52 7.60 2.83 -24.07
C SER A 52 7.33 3.72 -22.86
N SER A 53 7.16 5.03 -23.06
CA SER A 53 6.82 5.98 -21.99
C SER A 53 5.45 5.68 -21.37
N ILE A 54 4.46 5.32 -22.20
CA ILE A 54 3.11 4.96 -21.73
C ILE A 54 3.16 3.65 -20.94
N LEU A 55 3.84 2.62 -21.47
CA LEU A 55 3.98 1.33 -20.79
C LEU A 55 4.67 1.49 -19.43
N PHE A 56 5.74 2.29 -19.38
CA PHE A 56 6.44 2.61 -18.15
C PHE A 56 5.54 3.33 -17.15
N LEU A 57 4.79 4.34 -17.59
CA LEU A 57 3.86 5.06 -16.72
C LEU A 57 2.77 4.12 -16.19
N SER A 58 2.15 3.34 -17.06
CA SER A 58 1.09 2.40 -16.69
C SER A 58 1.58 1.38 -15.67
N ASN A 59 2.74 0.76 -15.90
CA ASN A 59 3.29 -0.22 -14.96
C ASN A 59 3.53 0.40 -13.58
N ARG A 60 4.01 1.66 -13.57
CA ARG A 60 4.28 2.40 -12.35
C ARG A 60 3.01 2.80 -11.60
N TRP A 61 2.01 3.36 -12.28
CA TRP A 61 0.74 3.76 -11.65
C TRP A 61 -0.09 2.55 -11.22
N ILE A 62 -0.07 1.45 -11.98
CA ILE A 62 -0.77 0.20 -11.60
C ILE A 62 -0.16 -0.40 -10.33
N GLY A 63 1.18 -0.46 -10.22
CA GLY A 63 1.84 -0.91 -8.98
C GLY A 63 1.53 0.01 -7.80
N MET A 64 1.53 1.32 -8.03
CA MET A 64 1.24 2.32 -7.01
C MET A 64 -0.20 2.19 -6.48
N VAL A 65 -1.19 2.06 -7.36
CA VAL A 65 -2.59 1.89 -6.96
C VAL A 65 -2.84 0.50 -6.37
N GLY A 66 -2.32 -0.55 -6.99
CA GLY A 66 -2.58 -1.93 -6.58
C GLY A 66 -1.96 -2.30 -5.24
N MET A 67 -0.68 -1.99 -5.04
CA MET A 67 0.01 -2.32 -3.79
C MET A 67 -0.31 -1.31 -2.70
N ASN A 68 -0.04 -0.02 -2.95
CA ASN A 68 -0.09 0.98 -1.88
C ASN A 68 -1.50 1.47 -1.54
N ILE A 69 -2.44 1.52 -2.48
CA ILE A 69 -3.80 2.01 -2.18
C ILE A 69 -4.70 0.85 -1.80
N VAL A 70 -4.78 -0.20 -2.63
CA VAL A 70 -5.69 -1.33 -2.41
C VAL A 70 -5.17 -2.29 -1.34
N GLY A 71 -3.85 -2.51 -1.25
CA GLY A 71 -3.25 -3.35 -0.22
C GLY A 71 -3.35 -2.75 1.18
N VAL A 72 -3.25 -1.43 1.31
CA VAL A 72 -3.25 -0.72 2.60
C VAL A 72 -4.66 -0.31 3.06
N THR A 73 -5.63 -0.10 2.15
CA THR A 73 -7.00 0.27 2.53
C THR A 73 -7.63 -0.60 3.63
N PRO A 74 -7.52 -1.94 3.61
CA PRO A 74 -8.12 -2.78 4.66
C PRO A 74 -7.49 -2.58 6.06
N LEU A 75 -6.32 -1.93 6.16
CA LEU A 75 -5.71 -1.55 7.44
C LEU A 75 -6.30 -0.25 8.01
N THR A 76 -7.07 0.49 7.22
CA THR A 76 -7.77 1.69 7.69
C THR A 76 -8.99 1.20 8.47
N PRO A 77 -9.07 1.41 9.80
CA PRO A 77 -10.22 0.95 10.56
C PRO A 77 -11.48 1.57 9.98
N GLU A 78 -12.46 0.72 9.61
CA GLU A 78 -13.79 1.19 9.26
C GLU A 78 -14.30 2.05 10.44
N PRO A 79 -14.81 3.26 10.19
CA PRO A 79 -15.39 4.03 11.28
C PRO A 79 -16.52 3.20 11.89
N PRO A 80 -16.63 3.15 13.23
CA PRO A 80 -17.57 2.27 13.91
C PRO A 80 -18.98 2.50 13.35
N ARG A 81 -19.54 1.46 12.72
CA ARG A 81 -20.85 1.46 12.04
C ARG A 81 -22.01 1.94 12.91
N ALA A 82 -21.81 2.00 14.23
CA ALA A 82 -22.79 2.42 15.23
C ALA A 82 -22.95 3.94 15.37
N GLU A 83 -21.98 4.77 14.95
CA GLU A 83 -22.06 6.23 15.19
C GLU A 83 -22.84 6.98 14.10
N PHE A 84 -22.87 6.47 12.87
CA PHE A 84 -23.60 7.13 11.77
C PHE A 84 -25.13 7.04 11.87
N SER A 85 -25.68 6.07 12.63
CA SER A 85 -27.13 5.96 12.80
C SER A 85 -27.71 6.98 13.81
N VAL A 86 -26.86 7.59 14.66
CA VAL A 86 -27.33 8.52 15.71
C VAL A 86 -27.46 9.95 15.18
N TYR A 87 -26.80 10.27 14.06
CA TYR A 87 -26.81 11.60 13.45
C TYR A 87 -27.69 11.73 12.21
N SER A 88 -28.43 10.68 11.83
CA SER A 88 -29.48 10.77 10.81
C SER A 88 -30.85 10.54 11.46
N ILE A 89 -31.61 11.63 11.52
CA ILE A 89 -33.01 11.79 11.99
C ILE A 89 -33.13 12.08 13.49
#